data_AF-A0A3N5N3Y1-F1
#
_entry.id   AF-A0A3N5N3Y1-F1
#
_cell.length_a   1.000
_cell.length_b   1.000
_cell.length_c   1.000
_cell.angle_alpha   90.00
_cell.angle_beta   90.00
_cell.angle_gamma   90.00
#
_symmetry.space_group_name_H-M   'P 1'
#
loop_
_entity.id
_entity.type
_entity.pdbx_description
1 polymer ?
#
loop_
_entity_poly.entity_id
_entity_poly.type
_entity_poly.pdbx_seq_one_letter_code
_entity_poly.pdbx_strand_id
1 'polypeptide(L)' 'MTNRQKSEPGRRTRQRILDTTLALYNEHGEPQVSTSLIAAELGISACNLHYHFRR' A
#
# COMPACT_ATOMS: atom_id res chain seq x y z
N MET A 1 5.79 15.95 -27.64
CA MET A 1 4.69 15.08 -27.15
C MET A 1 4.92 14.78 -25.67
N THR A 2 4.51 15.67 -24.75
CA THR A 2 4.69 15.44 -23.30
C THR A 2 3.37 14.96 -22.70
N ASN A 3 3.17 13.65 -22.68
CA ASN A 3 2.09 13.03 -21.94
C ASN A 3 2.42 13.07 -20.44
N ARG A 4 2.23 14.22 -19.78
CA ARG A 4 2.19 14.27 -18.32
C ARG A 4 0.89 13.63 -17.89
N GLN A 5 0.89 12.31 -17.74
CA GLN A 5 -0.22 11.61 -17.10
C GLN A 5 -0.32 12.15 -15.68
N LYS A 6 -1.34 12.97 -15.46
CA LYS A 6 -1.79 13.45 -14.16
C LYS A 6 -2.29 12.23 -13.41
N SER A 7 -1.37 11.51 -12.78
CA SER A 7 -1.70 10.34 -11.98
C SER A 7 -2.45 10.81 -10.74
N GLU A 8 -3.71 10.44 -10.64
CA GLU A 8 -4.47 10.67 -9.41
C GLU A 8 -3.69 10.08 -8.22
N PRO A 9 -3.37 10.89 -7.19
CA PRO A 9 -2.60 10.45 -6.03
C PRO A 9 -3.17 9.18 -5.36
N GLY A 10 -4.49 8.99 -5.43
CA GLY A 10 -5.19 7.84 -4.86
C GLY A 10 -4.92 6.50 -5.56
N ARG A 11 -4.87 6.46 -6.91
CA ARG A 11 -4.61 5.21 -7.65
C ARG A 11 -3.20 4.68 -7.41
N ARG A 12 -2.22 5.57 -7.27
CA ARG A 12 -0.82 5.19 -6.99
C ARG A 12 -0.64 4.64 -5.58
N THR A 13 -1.33 5.21 -4.59
CA THR A 13 -1.19 4.79 -3.19
C THR A 13 -1.77 3.39 -2.97
N ARG A 14 -2.94 3.09 -3.55
CA ARG A 14 -3.56 1.76 -3.43
C ARG A 14 -2.69 0.65 -4.03
N GLN A 15 -2.10 0.88 -5.21
CA GLN A 15 -1.22 -0.11 -5.84
C GLN A 15 0.04 -0.34 -5.01
N ARG A 16 0.68 0.72 -4.50
CA ARG A 16 1.84 0.61 -3.61
C ARG A 16 1.52 -0.23 -2.37
N ILE A 17 0.33 -0.06 -1.79
CA ILE A 17 -0.11 -0.89 -0.65
C ILE A 17 -0.16 -2.36 -1.05
N LEU A 18 -0.74 -2.70 -2.20
CA LEU A 18 -0.83 -4.09 -2.66
C LEU A 18 0.54 -4.71 -2.94
N ASP A 19 1.42 -3.98 -3.62
CA ASP A 19 2.77 -4.47 -3.95
C ASP A 19 3.58 -4.76 -2.68
N THR A 20 3.58 -3.84 -1.71
CA THR A 20 4.26 -4.04 -0.43
C THR A 20 3.63 -5.17 0.39
N THR A 21 2.30 -5.26 0.41
CA THR A 21 1.59 -6.33 1.12
C THR A 21 1.96 -7.70 0.56
N LEU A 22 1.97 -7.84 -0.78
CA LEU A 22 2.34 -9.08 -1.43
C LEU A 22 3.81 -9.46 -1.15
N ALA A 23 4.72 -8.49 -1.20
CA ALA A 23 6.13 -8.73 -0.88
C ALA A 23 6.31 -9.25 0.56
N LEU A 24 5.69 -8.59 1.54
CA LEU A 24 5.76 -8.98 2.95
C LEU A 24 5.17 -10.39 3.19
N TYR A 25 4.05 -10.71 2.55
CA TYR A 25 3.48 -12.06 2.67
C TYR A 25 4.38 -13.14 2.07
N ASN A 26 5.05 -12.85 0.95
CA ASN A 26 5.98 -13.78 0.33
C ASN A 26 7.26 -13.98 1.18
N GLU A 27 7.70 -12.95 1.90
CA GLU A 27 8.92 -12.99 2.72
C GLU A 27 8.69 -13.62 4.09
N HIS A 28 7.58 -13.26 4.76
CA HIS A 28 7.35 -13.58 6.18
C HIS A 28 6.18 -14.55 6.43
N GLY A 29 5.32 -14.77 5.43
CA GLY A 29 4.10 -15.56 5.57
C GLY A 29 2.98 -14.83 6.33
N GLU A 30 1.77 -15.40 6.30
CA GLU A 30 0.55 -14.76 6.82
C GLU A 30 0.59 -14.29 8.28
N PRO A 31 1.05 -15.10 9.26
CA PRO A 31 0.93 -14.74 10.68
C PRO A 31 1.85 -13.59 11.11
N GLN A 32 2.83 -13.21 10.28
CA GLN A 32 3.80 -12.16 10.60
C GLN A 32 3.45 -10.81 9.96
N VAL A 33 2.49 -10.76 9.02
CA VAL A 33 2.16 -9.54 8.27
C VAL A 33 0.91 -8.89 8.85
N SER A 34 1.07 -7.66 9.33
CA SER A 34 -0.03 -6.86 9.87
C SER A 34 -0.17 -5.52 9.14
N THR A 35 -1.36 -4.90 9.23
CA THR A 35 -1.62 -3.55 8.69
C THR A 35 -0.61 -2.52 9.22
N SER A 36 -0.20 -2.63 10.48
CA SER A 36 0.78 -1.73 11.09
C SER A 36 2.17 -1.90 10.48
N LEU A 37 2.58 -3.14 10.20
CA LEU A 37 3.85 -3.43 9.52
C LEU A 37 3.85 -2.87 8.10
N ILE A 38 2.78 -3.13 7.33
CA ILE A 38 2.65 -2.61 5.96
C ILE A 38 2.70 -1.07 5.95
N ALA A 39 2.06 -0.42 6.93
CA ALA A 39 2.07 1.03 7.06
C ALA A 39 3.46 1.58 7.39
N ALA A 40 4.19 0.90 8.29
CA ALA A 40 5.57 1.23 8.64
C ALA A 40 6.48 1.14 7.40
N GLU A 41 6.40 0.05 6.63
CA GLU A 41 7.21 -0.13 5.41
C GLU A 41 6.92 0.92 4.34
N LEU A 42 5.67 1.38 4.24
CA LEU A 42 5.28 2.41 3.28
C LEU A 42 5.57 3.84 3.74
N GLY A 43 5.93 4.03 5.01
CA GLY A 43 6.09 5.35 5.62
C GLY A 43 4.78 6.15 5.69
N ILE A 44 3.64 5.46 5.88
CA ILE A 44 2.31 6.08 5.98
C ILE A 44 1.61 5.68 7.28
N SER A 45 0.56 6.41 7.64
CA SER A 45 -0.30 6.00 8.77
C SER A 45 -1.08 4.73 8.42
N ALA A 46 -1.21 3.81 9.36
CA ALA A 46 -2.08 2.63 9.23
C ALA A 46 -3.54 3.01 8.91
N CYS A 47 -3.99 4.20 9.37
CA CYS A 47 -5.31 4.73 9.06
C CYS A 47 -5.52 4.92 7.55
N ASN A 48 -4.45 5.18 6.78
CA ASN A 48 -4.51 5.34 5.34
C ASN A 48 -4.91 4.03 4.63
N LEU A 49 -4.44 2.88 5.13
CA LEU A 49 -4.87 1.57 4.64
C LEU A 49 -6.36 1.36 4.90
N HIS A 50 -6.83 1.74 6.09
CA HIS A 50 -8.26 1.70 6.41
C HIS A 50 -9.07 2.58 5.46
N TYR A 51 -8.62 3.80 5.12
CA TYR A 51 -9.33 4.64 4.14
C TYR A 51 -9.40 4.03 2.73
N HIS A 52 -8.34 3.35 2.29
CA HIS A 52 -8.26 2.80 0.92
C HIS A 52 -8.96 1.45 0.74
N PHE A 53 -9.15 0.68 1.81
CA PHE A 53 -9.72 -0.67 1.77
C PHE A 53 -10.98 -0.84 2.63
N ARG A 54 -11.49 0.23 3.26
CA ARG A 54 -12.84 0.26 3.82
C ARG A 54 -13.86 0.28 2.68
N ARG A 55 -14.82 -0.64 2.74
CA ARG A 55 -15.99 -0.66 1.85
C ARG A 55 -16.94 0.48 2.19
#